data_AF-A0A915JXR5-F1
#
_entry.id   AF-A0A915JXR5-F1
#
_cell.length_a   1.000
_cell.length_b   1.000
_cell.length_c   1.000
_cell.angle_alpha   90.00
_cell.angle_beta   90.00
_cell.angle_gamma   90.00
#
_symmetry.space_group_name_H-M   'P 1'
#
loop_
_entity.id
_entity.type
_entity.pdbx_description
1 polymer ?
#
loop_
_entity_poly.entity_id
_entity_poly.type
_entity_poly.pdbx_seq_one_letter_code
_entity_poly.pdbx_strand_id
1 'polypeptide(L)'
;MNNLPPVNNNNNVPVCVSNNSNLLLHVNADFAPTNSATSSMNAANVVSINPLLTSSASSSSLLNNLTSGGCPVFPAAQMNASQTEIKVERVTHHWTVKNFSHCYQEYLENFVTLAKNDETLTWSVKIYPKGNGENNKEFVFLCLNRMVPGSTKFGKVGFKSRFILRNSENKEIEMRVHPNPSHSDYVSYIKRDILFPQISPKDVIVVTVEIDVAVETITTVNTEDAFSVPDPKVQLMNDYEKLFKSQQFCDFVIEVGNRRINAHRCILGMRSTVFNAMLSHDTEESQKVIFKTTTNNEDLL
;
A
#
# COMPACT_ATOMS: atom_id res chain seq x y z
N MET A 1 -17.28 -27.43 73.63
CA MET A 1 -16.06 -28.26 73.81
C MET A 1 -15.83 -29.01 72.51
N ASN A 2 -14.74 -28.88 71.75
CA ASN A 2 -13.53 -28.03 71.77
C ASN A 2 -13.25 -27.66 70.28
N ASN A 3 -12.99 -26.42 69.86
CA ASN A 3 -11.78 -25.58 70.01
C ASN A 3 -10.44 -26.24 69.58
N LEU A 4 -10.08 -26.02 68.28
CA LEU A 4 -8.82 -25.47 67.73
C LEU A 4 -7.44 -26.11 68.10
N PRO A 5 -6.32 -25.87 67.36
CA PRO A 5 -6.08 -24.82 66.33
C PRO A 5 -5.39 -25.28 65.02
N PRO A 6 -5.29 -24.40 64.00
CA PRO A 6 -4.27 -24.46 62.94
C PRO A 6 -3.01 -23.65 63.30
N VAL A 7 -1.90 -23.95 62.62
CA VAL A 7 -0.55 -23.38 62.88
C VAL A 7 -0.28 -22.12 62.04
N ASN A 8 0.54 -21.24 62.62
CA ASN A 8 0.95 -19.92 62.14
C ASN A 8 2.04 -19.96 61.05
N ASN A 9 2.09 -18.95 60.15
CA ASN A 9 3.36 -18.28 59.86
C ASN A 9 3.22 -16.91 59.15
N ASN A 10 4.05 -15.95 59.60
CA ASN A 10 4.14 -14.58 59.11
C ASN A 10 5.00 -14.46 57.83
N ASN A 11 4.80 -13.40 57.03
CA ASN A 11 5.77 -12.29 56.84
C ASN A 11 5.50 -11.41 55.58
N ASN A 12 4.99 -10.19 55.81
CA ASN A 12 5.53 -8.88 55.35
C ASN A 12 6.78 -8.93 54.42
N VAL A 13 6.93 -8.23 53.26
CA VAL A 13 7.03 -6.77 52.92
C VAL A 13 7.31 -6.68 51.38
N PRO A 14 7.27 -5.54 50.61
CA PRO A 14 6.51 -4.28 50.65
C PRO A 14 5.59 -4.05 49.41
N VAL A 15 4.74 -3.02 49.46
CA VAL A 15 4.13 -2.40 48.27
C VAL A 15 5.00 -1.22 47.79
N CYS A 16 5.50 -1.28 46.55
CA CYS A 16 6.17 -0.14 45.91
C CYS A 16 5.14 0.75 45.20
N VAL A 17 4.88 1.94 45.76
CA VAL A 17 4.13 3.00 45.09
C VAL A 17 5.08 3.77 44.19
N SER A 18 4.80 3.84 42.89
CA SER A 18 5.35 4.87 42.01
C SER A 18 4.23 5.51 41.19
N ASN A 19 3.88 6.73 41.57
CA ASN A 19 3.09 7.61 40.70
C ASN A 19 3.92 7.95 39.47
N ASN A 20 3.35 7.82 38.29
CA ASN A 20 3.70 8.66 37.15
C ASN A 20 2.44 9.02 36.37
N SER A 21 1.89 10.18 36.73
CA SER A 21 0.86 10.87 35.97
C SER A 21 1.42 11.33 34.63
N ASN A 22 0.82 10.88 33.53
CA ASN A 22 0.85 11.61 32.27
C ASN A 22 -0.55 11.56 31.65
N LEU A 23 -1.21 12.72 31.59
CA LEU A 23 -2.34 12.94 30.70
C LEU A 23 -1.82 12.89 29.26
N LEU A 24 -2.62 12.37 28.32
CA LEU A 24 -3.11 13.11 27.16
C LEU A 24 -4.05 12.25 26.29
N LEU A 25 -5.25 12.80 26.07
CA LEU A 25 -6.14 12.61 24.92
C LEU A 25 -6.62 11.19 24.58
N HIS A 26 -7.78 10.84 25.14
CA HIS A 26 -8.77 10.06 24.38
C HIS A 26 -9.22 10.86 23.17
N VAL A 27 -9.21 10.25 21.99
CA VAL A 27 -9.95 10.73 20.81
C VAL A 27 -11.13 9.79 20.61
N ASN A 28 -12.31 10.17 21.10
CA ASN A 28 -13.54 9.49 20.74
C ASN A 28 -13.89 9.83 19.29
N ALA A 29 -13.98 8.82 18.43
CA ALA A 29 -14.56 8.94 17.10
C ALA A 29 -15.98 8.36 17.12
N ASP A 30 -16.92 9.14 17.67
CA ASP A 30 -18.35 8.86 17.48
C ASP A 30 -18.71 9.09 16.01
N PHE A 31 -19.14 8.03 15.33
CA PHE A 31 -19.77 8.13 14.01
C PHE A 31 -21.05 7.31 13.96
N ALA A 32 -22.14 7.94 14.40
CA ALA A 32 -23.47 7.58 13.96
C ALA A 32 -23.79 8.34 12.65
N PRO A 33 -24.55 7.72 11.75
CA PRO A 33 -25.59 8.49 11.08
C PRO A 33 -26.93 7.77 11.13
N THR A 34 -27.90 8.39 11.79
CA THR A 34 -29.32 8.15 11.52
C THR A 34 -29.71 8.92 10.25
N ASN A 35 -30.35 8.26 9.28
CA ASN A 35 -31.69 8.67 8.82
C ASN A 35 -32.24 7.73 7.75
N SER A 36 -33.55 7.51 7.83
CA SER A 36 -34.37 6.77 6.87
C SER A 36 -35.17 7.73 5.98
N ALA A 37 -35.22 7.49 4.68
CA ALA A 37 -36.34 7.86 3.82
C ALA A 37 -36.31 7.05 2.50
N THR A 38 -37.46 6.86 1.89
CA THR A 38 -37.69 5.92 0.77
C THR A 38 -37.83 6.61 -0.60
N SER A 39 -37.55 5.82 -1.66
CA SER A 39 -38.32 5.69 -2.91
C SER A 39 -37.70 6.12 -4.27
N SER A 40 -37.85 5.19 -5.23
CA SER A 40 -38.16 5.37 -6.65
C SER A 40 -37.14 5.94 -7.68
N MET A 41 -36.66 5.03 -8.54
CA MET A 41 -36.42 5.13 -10.00
C MET A 41 -36.11 6.50 -10.66
N ASN A 42 -34.99 6.61 -11.38
CA ASN A 42 -34.92 6.27 -12.83
C ASN A 42 -33.49 6.40 -13.42
N ALA A 43 -33.32 6.05 -14.71
CA ALA A 43 -32.04 5.79 -15.36
C ALA A 43 -31.47 6.92 -16.26
N ALA A 44 -30.23 6.71 -16.71
CA ALA A 44 -29.56 7.28 -17.89
C ALA A 44 -29.15 8.78 -17.88
N ASN A 45 -27.83 9.05 -17.77
CA ASN A 45 -26.96 9.23 -18.95
C ASN A 45 -25.51 9.60 -18.55
N VAL A 46 -24.53 9.04 -19.25
CA VAL A 46 -23.12 9.42 -19.16
C VAL A 46 -22.81 10.42 -20.27
N VAL A 47 -22.33 11.61 -19.92
CA VAL A 47 -21.74 12.55 -20.89
C VAL A 47 -20.36 12.97 -20.37
N SER A 48 -19.32 12.55 -21.10
CA SER A 48 -17.94 13.00 -20.90
C SER A 48 -17.74 14.32 -21.64
N ILE A 49 -17.06 15.29 -21.03
CA ILE A 49 -16.75 16.59 -21.64
C ILE A 49 -15.24 16.84 -21.58
N ASN A 50 -14.56 16.62 -22.72
CA ASN A 50 -13.20 17.12 -22.95
C ASN A 50 -13.27 18.57 -23.45
N PRO A 51 -12.44 19.49 -22.94
CA PRO A 51 -12.20 20.78 -23.60
C PRO A 51 -11.20 20.60 -24.75
N LEU A 52 -11.63 20.95 -25.97
CA LEU A 52 -10.72 21.12 -27.11
C LEU A 52 -9.91 22.42 -26.95
N LEU A 53 -8.58 22.34 -27.09
CA LEU A 53 -7.75 23.52 -27.30
C LEU A 53 -7.78 23.91 -28.78
N THR A 54 -8.36 25.08 -29.10
CA THR A 54 -8.29 25.67 -30.43
C THR A 54 -7.13 26.66 -30.50
N SER A 55 -6.19 26.40 -31.42
CA SER A 55 -5.11 27.32 -31.73
C SER A 55 -5.56 28.37 -32.74
N SER A 56 -5.23 29.65 -32.50
CA SER A 56 -5.14 30.65 -33.56
C SER A 56 -3.99 31.59 -33.27
N ALA A 57 -3.13 31.81 -34.26
CA ALA A 57 -1.95 32.66 -34.15
C ALA A 57 -1.96 33.70 -35.27
N SER A 58 -1.70 34.96 -34.93
CA SER A 58 -1.22 35.98 -35.87
C SER A 58 -0.67 37.21 -35.15
N SER A 59 0.58 37.54 -35.47
CA SER A 59 1.31 38.83 -35.51
C SER A 59 0.49 40.13 -35.30
N SER A 60 0.98 41.26 -34.76
CA SER A 60 2.29 41.73 -34.25
C SER A 60 2.07 42.90 -33.23
N SER A 61 2.98 43.78 -32.76
CA SER A 61 4.41 44.11 -33.01
C SER A 61 5.00 44.98 -31.85
N LEU A 62 6.33 45.21 -31.88
CA LEU A 62 7.15 46.28 -31.26
C LEU A 62 6.40 47.46 -30.58
N LEU A 63 6.71 47.92 -29.35
CA LEU A 63 7.99 48.54 -28.94
C LEU A 63 8.14 48.69 -27.40
N ASN A 64 9.35 49.05 -26.94
CA ASN A 64 9.83 49.09 -25.55
C ASN A 64 9.07 50.02 -24.56
N ASN A 65 9.04 49.66 -23.27
CA ASN A 65 9.66 50.48 -22.21
C ASN A 65 9.89 49.73 -20.88
N LEU A 66 10.95 50.08 -20.15
CA LEU A 66 11.19 49.62 -18.77
C LEU A 66 10.43 50.50 -17.78
N THR A 67 9.63 49.89 -16.90
CA THR A 67 9.38 50.44 -15.55
C THR A 67 9.32 49.31 -14.53
N SER A 68 10.03 49.49 -13.42
CA SER A 68 10.03 48.58 -12.28
C SER A 68 8.64 48.42 -11.67
N GLY A 69 8.08 47.22 -11.75
CA GLY A 69 6.88 46.82 -11.04
C GLY A 69 7.06 45.41 -10.50
N GLY A 70 7.46 45.28 -9.23
CA GLY A 70 7.55 43.98 -8.59
C GLY A 70 6.15 43.40 -8.42
N CYS A 71 5.83 42.32 -9.14
CA CYS A 71 4.63 41.55 -8.84
C CYS A 71 4.74 41.02 -7.40
N PRO A 72 3.72 41.23 -6.55
CA PRO A 72 3.64 40.49 -5.30
C PRO A 72 3.41 39.02 -5.68
N VAL A 73 4.48 38.22 -5.60
CA VAL A 73 4.38 36.76 -5.66
C VAL A 73 3.62 36.33 -4.41
N PHE A 74 2.32 36.11 -4.55
CA PHE A 74 1.55 35.43 -3.52
C PHE A 74 2.23 34.07 -3.29
N PRO A 75 2.60 33.71 -2.05
CA PRO A 75 3.13 32.38 -1.80
C PRO A 75 2.05 31.37 -2.16
N ALA A 76 2.33 30.54 -3.18
CA ALA A 76 1.44 29.46 -3.56
C ALA A 76 1.18 28.61 -2.31
N ALA A 77 -0.10 28.38 -2.00
CA ALA A 77 -0.48 27.63 -0.81
C ALA A 77 0.18 26.25 -0.87
N GLN A 78 1.07 25.97 0.08
CA GLN A 78 1.86 24.74 0.10
C GLN A 78 0.94 23.56 0.37
N MET A 79 0.45 22.91 -0.69
CA MET A 79 -0.40 21.73 -0.59
C MET A 79 0.44 20.53 -0.18
N ASN A 80 0.52 20.33 1.13
CA ASN A 80 1.09 19.12 1.72
C ASN A 80 0.13 17.94 1.51
N ALA A 81 0.16 17.36 0.31
CA ALA A 81 -0.55 16.12 0.00
C ALA A 81 0.25 14.90 0.45
N SER A 82 -0.45 13.86 0.91
CA SER A 82 0.14 12.55 1.15
C SER A 82 -0.83 11.46 0.68
N GLN A 83 -0.27 10.40 0.13
CA GLN A 83 -0.99 9.22 -0.30
C GLN A 83 -0.51 8.03 0.53
N THR A 84 -1.43 7.35 1.21
CA THR A 84 -1.14 6.09 1.90
C THR A 84 -1.77 4.93 1.14
N GLU A 85 -0.93 4.01 0.69
CA GLU A 85 -1.36 2.71 0.20
C GLU A 85 -1.30 1.67 1.33
N ILE A 86 -2.34 0.84 1.43
CA ILE A 86 -2.33 -0.34 2.30
C ILE A 86 -2.25 -1.54 1.37
N LYS A 87 -1.10 -2.21 1.39
CA LYS A 87 -0.88 -3.42 0.60
C LYS A 87 -1.65 -4.58 1.22
N VAL A 88 -2.40 -5.29 0.39
CA VAL A 88 -3.25 -6.41 0.81
C VAL A 88 -2.78 -7.70 0.15
N GLU A 89 -2.55 -8.73 0.95
CA GLU A 89 -2.37 -10.11 0.47
C GLU A 89 -3.66 -10.89 0.72
N ARG A 90 -4.20 -11.56 -0.32
CA ARG A 90 -5.42 -12.36 -0.21
C ARG A 90 -5.12 -13.85 -0.16
N VAL A 91 -5.67 -14.51 0.85
CA VAL A 91 -5.74 -15.97 0.96
C VAL A 91 -7.14 -16.43 0.61
N THR A 92 -7.26 -17.58 -0.04
CA THR A 92 -8.56 -18.20 -0.35
C THR A 92 -8.49 -19.69 -0.10
N HIS A 93 -9.38 -20.20 0.75
CA HIS A 93 -9.47 -21.63 1.07
C HIS A 93 -10.85 -22.18 0.71
N HIS A 94 -10.88 -23.38 0.13
CA HIS A 94 -12.09 -24.05 -0.33
C HIS A 94 -12.31 -25.33 0.46
N TRP A 95 -13.40 -25.40 1.21
CA TRP A 95 -13.73 -26.53 2.07
C TRP A 95 -15.05 -27.17 1.65
N THR A 96 -14.97 -28.37 1.09
CA THR A 96 -16.15 -29.18 0.73
C THR A 96 -16.54 -30.08 1.89
N VAL A 97 -17.82 -30.05 2.30
CA VAL A 97 -18.40 -31.00 3.24
C VAL A 97 -19.51 -31.78 2.54
N LYS A 98 -19.35 -33.10 2.47
CA LYS A 98 -20.33 -34.04 1.90
C LYS A 98 -21.16 -34.68 3.00
N ASN A 99 -22.36 -35.13 2.67
CA ASN A 99 -23.34 -35.70 3.60
C ASN A 99 -23.65 -34.72 4.75
N PHE A 100 -23.77 -33.43 4.45
CA PHE A 100 -23.86 -32.37 5.45
C PHE A 100 -25.07 -32.50 6.40
N SER A 101 -26.22 -32.97 5.91
CA SER A 101 -27.40 -33.25 6.73
C SER A 101 -27.17 -34.33 7.79
N HIS A 102 -26.19 -35.21 7.56
CA HIS A 102 -25.77 -36.27 8.48
C HIS A 102 -24.63 -35.84 9.41
N CYS A 103 -24.30 -34.55 9.49
CA CYS A 103 -23.32 -34.04 10.44
C CYS A 103 -23.93 -34.02 11.86
N TYR A 104 -23.39 -34.85 12.77
CA TYR A 104 -23.85 -34.92 14.17
C TYR A 104 -22.92 -34.23 15.17
N GLN A 105 -21.74 -33.84 14.72
CA GLN A 105 -20.76 -33.07 15.45
C GLN A 105 -21.31 -31.67 15.80
N GLU A 106 -20.90 -31.15 16.95
CA GLU A 106 -21.21 -29.77 17.39
C GLU A 106 -20.69 -28.75 16.37
N TYR A 107 -19.43 -28.90 15.97
CA TYR A 107 -18.81 -28.18 14.88
C TYR A 107 -17.83 -29.04 14.10
N LEU A 108 -17.54 -28.60 12.89
CA LEU A 108 -16.37 -28.99 12.11
C LEU A 108 -15.35 -27.85 12.20
N GLU A 109 -14.05 -28.15 12.22
CA GLU A 109 -12.98 -27.15 12.22
C GLU A 109 -11.92 -27.46 11.14
N ASN A 110 -11.39 -26.41 10.53
CA ASN A 110 -10.28 -26.46 9.58
C ASN A 110 -9.41 -25.19 9.75
N PHE A 111 -8.17 -25.22 9.27
CA PHE A 111 -7.22 -24.12 9.45
C PHE A 111 -6.75 -23.56 8.10
N VAL A 112 -6.62 -22.23 8.05
CA VAL A 112 -6.11 -21.48 6.90
C VAL A 112 -4.85 -20.75 7.35
N THR A 113 -3.78 -20.78 6.56
CA THR A 113 -2.51 -20.15 6.91
C THR A 113 -2.00 -19.20 5.82
N LEU A 114 -1.26 -18.18 6.26
CA LEU A 114 -0.44 -17.30 5.41
C LEU A 114 0.96 -17.25 6.00
N ALA A 115 1.96 -17.73 5.26
CA ALA A 115 3.36 -17.64 5.64
C ALA A 115 3.98 -16.36 5.06
N LYS A 116 4.61 -15.53 5.90
CA LYS A 116 5.27 -14.29 5.48
C LYS A 116 6.50 -14.03 6.35
N ASN A 117 7.68 -13.97 5.73
CA ASN A 117 8.95 -13.58 6.38
C ASN A 117 9.19 -14.30 7.73
N ASP A 118 9.24 -15.63 7.71
CA ASP A 118 9.41 -16.54 8.85
C ASP A 118 8.30 -16.53 9.94
N GLU A 119 7.29 -15.66 9.85
CA GLU A 119 6.10 -15.70 10.70
C GLU A 119 4.89 -16.30 9.94
N THR A 120 4.02 -17.03 10.65
CA THR A 120 2.81 -17.66 10.05
C THR A 120 1.55 -17.14 10.72
N LEU A 121 0.68 -16.49 9.94
CA LEU A 121 -0.67 -16.18 10.35
C LEU A 121 -1.55 -17.42 10.17
N THR A 122 -2.38 -17.73 11.16
CA THR A 122 -3.30 -18.87 11.13
C THR A 122 -4.70 -18.43 11.54
N TRP A 123 -5.71 -18.89 10.82
CA TRP A 123 -7.12 -18.73 11.18
C TRP A 123 -7.80 -20.09 11.30
N SER A 124 -8.58 -20.25 12.36
CA SER A 124 -9.55 -21.34 12.54
C SER A 124 -10.85 -20.98 11.83
N VAL A 125 -11.32 -21.87 10.97
CA VAL A 125 -12.62 -21.82 10.29
C VAL A 125 -13.50 -22.90 10.91
N LYS A 126 -14.64 -22.50 11.49
CA LYS A 126 -15.60 -23.43 12.10
C LYS A 126 -16.94 -23.41 11.40
N ILE A 127 -17.52 -24.59 11.21
CA ILE A 127 -18.89 -24.78 10.72
C ILE A 127 -19.70 -25.39 11.86
N TYR A 128 -20.77 -24.73 12.28
CA TYR A 128 -21.72 -25.22 13.29
C TYR A 128 -23.03 -25.63 12.58
N PRO A 129 -23.29 -26.93 12.33
CA PRO A 129 -24.42 -27.38 11.52
C PRO A 129 -25.78 -27.28 12.23
N LYS A 130 -25.80 -27.05 13.55
CA LYS A 130 -26.98 -27.13 14.42
C LYS A 130 -27.04 -25.99 15.44
N GLY A 131 -26.64 -24.78 15.03
CA GLY A 131 -26.44 -23.64 15.93
C GLY A 131 -25.09 -23.68 16.65
N ASN A 132 -24.64 -22.53 17.15
CA ASN A 132 -23.46 -22.39 18.01
C ASN A 132 -23.81 -22.09 19.48
N GLY A 133 -25.09 -22.23 19.83
CA GLY A 133 -25.62 -22.11 21.19
C GLY A 133 -27.04 -22.66 21.30
N GLU A 134 -27.58 -22.70 22.51
CA GLU A 134 -28.88 -23.32 22.79
C GLU A 134 -30.04 -22.64 22.04
N ASN A 135 -29.96 -21.32 21.88
CA ASN A 135 -31.04 -20.46 21.38
C ASN A 135 -31.05 -20.25 19.85
N ASN A 136 -30.21 -20.95 19.08
CA ASN A 136 -30.07 -20.72 17.64
C ASN A 136 -29.90 -22.02 16.80
N LYS A 137 -30.46 -23.13 17.30
CA LYS A 137 -30.35 -24.49 16.71
C LYS A 137 -30.97 -24.62 15.31
N GLU A 138 -31.83 -23.70 14.92
CA GLU A 138 -32.44 -23.59 13.60
C GLU A 138 -31.52 -22.98 12.54
N PHE A 139 -30.32 -22.52 12.92
CA PHE A 139 -29.33 -21.93 12.01
C PHE A 139 -28.10 -22.84 11.80
N VAL A 140 -27.39 -22.56 10.71
CA VAL A 140 -26.01 -22.99 10.46
C VAL A 140 -25.13 -21.76 10.55
N PHE A 141 -24.02 -21.83 11.30
CA PHE A 141 -23.05 -20.75 11.42
C PHE A 141 -21.71 -21.14 10.78
N LEU A 142 -21.08 -20.16 10.14
CA LEU A 142 -19.68 -20.16 9.73
C LEU A 142 -18.96 -19.11 10.58
N CYS A 143 -17.92 -19.49 11.31
CA CYS A 143 -17.14 -18.60 12.16
C CYS A 143 -15.67 -18.61 11.74
N LEU A 144 -15.04 -17.44 11.69
CA LEU A 144 -13.60 -17.27 11.49
C LEU A 144 -12.99 -16.71 12.78
N ASN A 145 -11.88 -17.30 13.22
CA ASN A 145 -11.12 -16.87 14.38
C ASN A 145 -9.64 -16.85 14.05
N ARG A 146 -8.98 -15.70 14.13
CA ARG A 146 -7.52 -15.58 14.05
C ARG A 146 -6.90 -16.26 15.28
N MET A 147 -6.01 -17.22 15.05
CA MET A 147 -5.20 -17.80 16.10
C MET A 147 -4.00 -16.90 16.34
N VAL A 148 -3.72 -16.58 17.61
CA VAL A 148 -2.58 -15.73 18.00
C VAL A 148 -1.56 -16.60 18.73
N PRO A 149 -0.43 -16.97 18.10
CA PRO A 149 0.71 -17.53 18.81
C PRO A 149 1.27 -16.48 19.79
N GLY A 150 1.63 -16.90 21.00
CA GLY A 150 1.89 -16.03 22.15
C GLY A 150 3.06 -15.03 22.06
N SER A 151 3.77 -14.96 20.93
CA SER A 151 4.94 -14.09 20.69
C SER A 151 4.95 -13.44 19.29
N THR A 152 3.81 -13.33 18.62
CA THR A 152 3.75 -12.91 17.20
C THR A 152 3.65 -11.40 17.03
N LYS A 153 4.51 -10.80 16.18
CA LYS A 153 4.46 -9.34 15.90
C LYS A 153 3.17 -8.91 15.20
N PHE A 154 2.55 -9.85 14.48
CA PHE A 154 1.31 -9.67 13.73
C PHE A 154 0.03 -9.58 14.59
N GLY A 155 0.11 -9.56 15.93
CA GLY A 155 -1.09 -9.39 16.78
C GLY A 155 -1.92 -8.14 16.43
N LYS A 156 -1.28 -7.10 15.88
CA LYS A 156 -1.92 -5.86 15.39
C LYS A 156 -2.30 -5.85 13.91
N VAL A 157 -2.01 -6.89 13.12
CA VAL A 157 -2.33 -6.92 11.69
C VAL A 157 -3.84 -7.09 11.49
N GLY A 158 -4.43 -6.09 10.85
CA GLY A 158 -5.83 -6.09 10.45
C GLY A 158 -6.07 -6.95 9.22
N PHE A 159 -7.25 -7.56 9.14
CA PHE A 159 -7.70 -8.30 7.99
C PHE A 159 -9.20 -8.08 7.78
N LYS A 160 -9.64 -8.16 6.54
CA LYS A 160 -11.05 -8.31 6.16
C LYS A 160 -11.27 -9.76 5.76
N SER A 161 -12.47 -10.29 5.97
CA SER A 161 -12.80 -11.64 5.52
C SER A 161 -14.22 -11.74 4.99
N ARG A 162 -14.46 -12.80 4.21
CA ARG A 162 -15.76 -13.11 3.63
C ARG A 162 -15.93 -14.62 3.54
N PHE A 163 -17.11 -15.12 3.92
CA PHE A 163 -17.54 -16.48 3.62
C PHE A 163 -18.40 -16.48 2.35
N ILE A 164 -18.26 -17.54 1.57
CA ILE A 164 -19.12 -17.84 0.43
C ILE A 164 -19.59 -19.28 0.58
N LEU A 165 -20.89 -19.50 0.56
CA LEU A 165 -21.49 -20.83 0.61
C LEU A 165 -21.99 -21.20 -0.78
N ARG A 166 -21.62 -22.38 -1.27
CA ARG A 166 -22.10 -22.93 -2.55
C ARG A 166 -22.64 -24.34 -2.37
N ASN A 167 -23.58 -24.74 -3.22
CA ASN A 167 -24.04 -26.12 -3.31
C ASN A 167 -23.15 -26.96 -4.24
N SER A 168 -23.53 -28.23 -4.44
CA SER A 168 -22.87 -29.18 -5.36
C SER A 168 -22.80 -28.76 -6.85
N GLU A 169 -23.45 -27.66 -7.24
CA GLU A 169 -23.54 -27.15 -8.62
C GLU A 169 -22.81 -25.81 -8.76
N ASN A 170 -22.01 -25.44 -7.75
CA ASN A 170 -21.38 -24.12 -7.60
C ASN A 170 -22.36 -22.94 -7.54
N LYS A 171 -23.66 -23.18 -7.38
CA LYS A 171 -24.64 -22.11 -7.13
C LYS A 171 -24.37 -21.52 -5.75
N GLU A 172 -24.20 -20.20 -5.71
CA GLU A 172 -24.03 -19.44 -4.48
C GLU A 172 -25.34 -19.39 -3.68
N ILE A 173 -25.23 -19.61 -2.37
CA ILE A 173 -26.31 -19.57 -1.40
C ILE A 173 -26.04 -18.36 -0.49
N GLU A 174 -26.95 -17.39 -0.51
CA GLU A 174 -26.82 -16.18 0.30
C GLU A 174 -26.86 -16.50 1.81
N MET A 175 -25.89 -15.96 2.54
CA MET A 175 -25.81 -16.02 4.00
C MET A 175 -25.89 -14.62 4.57
N ARG A 176 -26.44 -14.48 5.79
CA ARG A 176 -26.42 -13.20 6.52
C ARG A 176 -25.10 -13.06 7.27
N VAL A 177 -24.51 -11.88 7.24
CA VAL A 177 -23.35 -11.53 8.08
C VAL A 177 -23.85 -11.10 9.46
N HIS A 178 -23.20 -11.55 10.52
CA HIS A 178 -23.46 -11.04 11.87
C HIS A 178 -22.67 -9.74 12.06
N PRO A 179 -23.30 -8.61 12.43
CA PRO A 179 -22.61 -7.31 12.43
C PRO A 179 -21.54 -7.22 13.52
N ASN A 180 -21.87 -7.61 14.76
CA ASN A 180 -21.01 -7.46 15.93
C ASN A 180 -20.83 -8.81 16.66
N PRO A 181 -20.05 -9.77 16.11
CA PRO A 181 -19.80 -11.06 16.77
C PRO A 181 -18.96 -10.90 18.05
N SER A 182 -19.37 -11.55 19.15
CA SER A 182 -18.72 -11.39 20.47
C SER A 182 -17.52 -12.31 20.72
N HIS A 183 -17.42 -13.42 19.97
CA HIS A 183 -16.46 -14.51 20.23
C HIS A 183 -15.71 -14.99 18.98
N SER A 184 -15.83 -14.26 17.87
CA SER A 184 -15.18 -14.57 16.59
C SER A 184 -14.95 -13.30 15.79
N ASP A 185 -13.90 -13.24 14.98
CA ASP A 185 -13.57 -12.06 14.18
C ASP A 185 -14.58 -11.83 13.04
N TYR A 186 -15.15 -12.91 12.50
CA TYR A 186 -16.17 -12.83 11.45
C TYR A 186 -17.15 -14.01 11.54
N VAL A 187 -18.45 -13.74 11.40
CA VAL A 187 -19.51 -14.76 11.46
C VAL A 187 -20.51 -14.54 10.34
N SER A 188 -20.87 -15.61 9.64
CA SER A 188 -21.98 -15.66 8.69
C SER A 188 -22.93 -16.80 9.06
N TYR A 189 -24.23 -16.64 8.81
CA TYR A 189 -25.25 -17.59 9.23
C TYR A 189 -26.41 -17.68 8.24
N ILE A 190 -27.06 -18.85 8.21
CA ILE A 190 -28.22 -19.14 7.36
C ILE A 190 -29.18 -20.05 8.12
N LYS A 191 -30.50 -19.89 7.92
CA LYS A 191 -31.46 -20.83 8.51
C LYS A 191 -31.37 -22.19 7.80
N ARG A 192 -31.57 -23.26 8.57
CA ARG A 192 -31.54 -24.65 8.10
C ARG A 192 -32.65 -24.95 7.09
N ASP A 193 -33.86 -24.44 7.33
CA ASP A 193 -35.01 -24.56 6.42
C ASP A 193 -34.76 -23.92 5.04
N ILE A 194 -33.95 -22.85 4.96
CA ILE A 194 -33.52 -22.21 3.71
C ILE A 194 -32.32 -22.94 3.06
N LEU A 195 -31.42 -23.53 3.85
CA LEU A 195 -30.22 -24.21 3.34
C LEU A 195 -30.51 -25.60 2.77
N PHE A 196 -31.19 -26.47 3.54
CA PHE A 196 -31.32 -27.88 3.19
C PHE A 196 -31.99 -28.14 1.82
N PRO A 197 -33.06 -27.40 1.42
CA PRO A 197 -33.64 -27.53 0.08
C PRO A 197 -32.68 -27.20 -1.06
N GLN A 198 -31.64 -26.40 -0.83
CA GLN A 198 -30.71 -25.94 -1.88
C GLN A 198 -29.49 -26.85 -2.07
N ILE A 199 -29.26 -27.79 -1.15
CA ILE A 199 -28.14 -28.75 -1.19
C ILE A 199 -28.61 -30.20 -1.45
N SER A 200 -29.89 -30.47 -1.25
CA SER A 200 -30.56 -31.72 -1.65
C SER A 200 -30.60 -31.86 -3.19
N PRO A 201 -30.51 -33.08 -3.76
CA PRO A 201 -30.34 -34.37 -3.10
C PRO A 201 -28.88 -34.76 -2.87
N LYS A 202 -27.90 -33.99 -3.36
CA LYS A 202 -26.47 -34.39 -3.30
C LYS A 202 -25.87 -34.24 -1.90
N ASP A 203 -26.48 -33.44 -1.03
CA ASP A 203 -26.10 -33.20 0.37
C ASP A 203 -24.64 -32.71 0.53
N VAL A 204 -24.23 -31.78 -0.35
CA VAL A 204 -22.88 -31.18 -0.34
C VAL A 204 -22.98 -29.67 -0.20
N ILE A 205 -22.19 -29.13 0.74
CA ILE A 205 -21.83 -27.70 0.78
C ILE A 205 -20.36 -27.51 0.41
N VAL A 206 -20.05 -26.36 -0.18
CA VAL A 206 -18.70 -25.86 -0.39
C VAL A 206 -18.61 -24.49 0.26
N VAL A 207 -17.81 -24.39 1.32
CA VAL A 207 -17.50 -23.13 2.00
C VAL A 207 -16.18 -22.61 1.42
N THR A 208 -16.23 -21.47 0.73
CA THR A 208 -15.03 -20.69 0.42
C THR A 208 -14.86 -19.64 1.52
N VAL A 209 -13.66 -19.49 2.04
CA VAL A 209 -13.28 -18.33 2.86
C VAL A 209 -12.21 -17.52 2.12
N GLU A 210 -12.44 -16.21 2.02
CA GLU A 210 -11.49 -15.23 1.53
C GLU A 210 -11.03 -14.38 2.71
N ILE A 211 -9.71 -14.16 2.81
CA ILE A 211 -9.09 -13.36 3.87
C ILE A 211 -8.14 -12.37 3.20
N ASP A 212 -8.46 -11.09 3.28
CA ASP A 212 -7.67 -9.96 2.80
C ASP A 212 -6.86 -9.39 3.96
N VAL A 213 -5.56 -9.65 3.99
CA VAL A 213 -4.66 -9.29 5.09
C VAL A 213 -3.92 -7.98 4.76
N ALA A 214 -4.01 -6.97 5.62
CA ALA A 214 -3.26 -5.72 5.48
C ALA A 214 -1.80 -5.96 5.89
N VAL A 215 -0.92 -6.18 4.92
CA VAL A 215 0.44 -6.71 5.15
C VAL A 215 1.53 -5.66 5.25
N GLU A 216 1.29 -4.44 4.77
CA GLU A 216 2.23 -3.33 4.70
C GLU A 216 1.46 -2.02 4.49
N THR A 217 1.90 -0.92 5.10
CA THR A 217 1.34 0.42 4.91
C THR A 217 2.44 1.33 4.41
N ILE A 218 2.28 1.85 3.19
CA ILE A 218 3.26 2.70 2.52
C ILE A 218 2.66 4.10 2.41
N THR A 219 3.16 5.04 3.21
CA THR A 219 2.78 6.46 3.08
C THR A 219 3.83 7.17 2.23
N THR A 220 3.44 7.51 1.01
CA THR A 220 4.17 8.42 0.14
C THR A 220 3.72 9.83 0.49
N VAL A 221 4.66 10.71 0.84
CA VAL A 221 4.37 12.14 0.91
C VAL A 221 4.54 12.69 -0.50
N ASN A 222 3.44 13.16 -1.06
CA ASN A 222 3.36 13.59 -2.44
C ASN A 222 3.88 15.04 -2.53
N THR A 223 5.21 15.20 -2.45
CA THR A 223 5.90 16.44 -2.87
C THR A 223 5.97 16.52 -4.38
N GLU A 224 4.81 16.39 -5.03
CA GLU A 224 4.60 16.59 -6.45
C GLU A 224 3.99 17.97 -6.62
N ASP A 225 4.83 19.00 -6.52
CA ASP A 225 5.44 19.66 -7.68
C ASP A 225 4.77 19.43 -9.07
N ALA A 226 3.43 19.41 -9.10
CA ALA A 226 2.59 19.24 -10.29
C ALA A 226 2.63 20.46 -11.26
N PHE A 227 3.47 21.45 -10.95
CA PHE A 227 3.88 22.55 -11.83
C PHE A 227 5.40 22.82 -11.74
N SER A 228 6.21 21.84 -11.31
CA SER A 228 7.65 22.03 -11.26
C SER A 228 8.22 22.28 -12.65
N VAL A 229 8.81 23.46 -12.81
CA VAL A 229 10.01 23.60 -13.61
C VAL A 229 10.96 22.49 -13.11
N PRO A 230 11.40 21.54 -13.97
CA PRO A 230 12.30 20.47 -13.52
C PRO A 230 13.48 21.08 -12.78
N ASP A 231 13.91 20.49 -11.65
CA ASP A 231 15.04 21.04 -10.86
C ASP A 231 16.14 21.47 -11.83
N PRO A 232 16.48 22.77 -11.90
CA PRO A 232 17.42 23.27 -12.89
C PRO A 232 18.75 22.52 -12.89
N LYS A 233 19.13 21.89 -11.78
CA LYS A 233 20.30 20.99 -11.69
C LYS A 233 20.06 19.67 -12.41
N VAL A 234 18.92 19.01 -12.18
CA VAL A 234 18.55 17.75 -12.84
C VAL A 234 18.35 17.97 -14.34
N GLN A 235 17.69 19.06 -14.73
CA GLN A 235 17.56 19.42 -16.14
C GLN A 235 18.93 19.65 -16.79
N LEU A 236 19.81 20.44 -16.16
CA LEU A 236 21.16 20.69 -16.65
C LEU A 236 21.99 19.40 -16.77
N MET A 237 21.90 18.47 -15.82
CA MET A 237 22.55 17.16 -15.91
C MET A 237 22.04 16.34 -17.10
N ASN A 238 20.73 16.26 -17.27
CA ASN A 238 20.11 15.54 -18.39
C ASN A 238 20.47 16.18 -19.75
N ASP A 239 20.59 17.50 -19.81
CA ASP A 239 20.95 18.22 -21.04
C ASP A 239 22.44 18.07 -21.37
N TYR A 240 23.33 18.01 -20.37
CA TYR A 240 24.73 17.59 -20.57
C TYR A 240 24.85 16.14 -21.07
N GLU A 241 24.05 15.22 -20.53
CA GLU A 241 24.04 13.82 -20.97
C GLU A 241 23.57 13.69 -22.43
N LYS A 242 22.51 14.42 -22.82
CA LYS A 242 22.04 14.51 -24.22
C LYS A 242 23.12 15.11 -25.12
N LEU A 243 23.79 16.18 -24.69
CA LEU A 243 24.85 16.84 -25.46
C LEU A 243 26.02 15.88 -25.71
N PHE A 244 26.44 15.13 -24.68
CA PHE A 244 27.47 14.09 -24.81
C PHE A 244 27.02 12.96 -25.76
N LYS A 245 25.83 12.38 -25.55
CA LYS A 245 25.33 11.26 -26.38
C LYS A 245 25.06 11.63 -27.82
N SER A 246 24.58 12.86 -28.07
CA SER A 246 24.27 13.34 -29.43
C SER A 246 25.50 13.83 -30.21
N GLN A 247 26.63 14.07 -29.53
CA GLN A 247 27.89 14.54 -30.12
C GLN A 247 27.74 15.87 -30.92
N GLN A 248 26.69 16.64 -30.63
CA GLN A 248 26.43 17.92 -31.29
C GLN A 248 27.39 19.01 -30.81
N PHE A 249 27.86 19.86 -31.72
CA PHE A 249 28.74 21.00 -31.41
C PHE A 249 30.09 20.66 -30.76
N CYS A 250 30.55 19.40 -30.84
CA CYS A 250 31.90 19.05 -30.38
C CYS A 250 32.97 19.79 -31.19
N ASP A 251 33.87 20.47 -30.49
CA ASP A 251 34.96 21.30 -31.01
C ASP A 251 36.36 20.75 -30.60
N PHE A 252 36.37 19.57 -29.98
CA PHE A 252 37.57 18.88 -29.53
C PHE A 252 37.45 17.36 -29.72
N VAL A 253 38.58 16.68 -29.96
CA VAL A 253 38.66 15.22 -30.00
C VAL A 253 39.79 14.74 -29.11
N ILE A 254 39.48 13.83 -28.19
CA ILE A 254 40.47 13.11 -27.39
C ILE A 254 40.71 11.74 -28.05
N GLU A 255 41.96 11.46 -28.41
CA GLU A 255 42.40 10.21 -29.01
C GLU A 255 43.20 9.40 -27.96
N VAL A 256 42.67 8.24 -27.58
CA VAL A 256 43.24 7.33 -26.57
C VAL A 256 43.51 5.99 -27.26
N GLY A 257 44.77 5.72 -27.57
CA GLY A 257 45.15 4.58 -28.43
C GLY A 257 44.42 4.63 -29.78
N ASN A 258 43.54 3.66 -30.03
CA ASN A 258 42.73 3.58 -31.25
C ASN A 258 41.30 4.14 -31.09
N ARG A 259 40.92 4.67 -29.92
CA ARG A 259 39.59 5.25 -29.67
C ARG A 259 39.63 6.77 -29.82
N ARG A 260 38.54 7.34 -30.37
CA ARG A 260 38.32 8.79 -30.48
C ARG A 260 37.04 9.16 -29.78
N ILE A 261 37.11 10.21 -28.95
CA ILE A 261 36.00 10.73 -28.17
C ILE A 261 35.83 12.20 -28.55
N ASN A 262 34.72 12.56 -29.20
CA ASN A 262 34.44 13.97 -29.44
C ASN A 262 33.87 14.59 -28.16
N ALA A 263 34.32 15.80 -27.87
CA ALA A 263 34.06 16.52 -26.64
C ALA A 263 33.99 18.03 -26.88
N HIS A 264 33.67 18.77 -25.83
CA HIS A 264 33.51 20.23 -25.87
C HIS A 264 34.58 20.91 -25.01
N ARG A 265 35.38 21.81 -25.60
CA ARG A 265 36.49 22.51 -24.95
C ARG A 265 36.04 23.24 -23.68
N CYS A 266 34.90 23.92 -23.75
CA CYS A 266 34.34 24.67 -22.63
C CYS A 266 33.93 23.77 -21.44
N ILE A 267 33.39 22.58 -21.71
CA ILE A 267 33.01 21.62 -20.67
C ILE A 267 34.25 21.01 -20.04
N LEU A 268 35.23 20.58 -20.86
CA LEU A 268 36.49 20.02 -20.38
C LEU A 268 37.26 21.03 -19.51
N GLY A 269 37.40 22.28 -19.97
CA GLY A 269 38.05 23.34 -19.21
C GLY A 269 37.34 23.67 -17.89
N MET A 270 36.01 23.75 -17.89
CA MET A 270 35.26 24.01 -16.65
C MET A 270 35.28 22.83 -15.66
N ARG A 271 35.46 21.59 -16.13
CA ARG A 271 35.37 20.37 -15.32
C ARG A 271 36.73 19.72 -14.98
N SER A 272 37.82 20.18 -15.58
CA SER A 272 39.19 19.70 -15.30
C SER A 272 40.17 20.85 -15.34
N THR A 273 40.88 21.08 -14.23
CA THR A 273 41.92 22.12 -14.12
C THR A 273 43.08 21.89 -15.10
N VAL A 274 43.37 20.62 -15.43
CA VAL A 274 44.39 20.24 -16.42
C VAL A 274 43.97 20.67 -17.81
N PHE A 275 42.75 20.33 -18.24
CA PHE A 275 42.23 20.79 -19.53
C PHE A 275 42.03 22.32 -19.54
N ASN A 276 41.70 22.94 -18.40
CA ASN A 276 41.59 24.40 -18.33
C ASN A 276 42.91 25.10 -18.62
N ALA A 277 44.00 24.66 -17.98
CA ALA A 277 45.33 25.22 -18.19
C ALA A 277 45.84 24.95 -19.62
N MET A 278 45.58 23.76 -20.15
CA MET A 278 45.92 23.36 -21.52
C MET A 278 45.17 24.18 -22.59
N LEU A 279 43.87 24.45 -22.39
CA LEU A 279 43.01 25.09 -23.39
C LEU A 279 42.93 26.62 -23.27
N SER A 280 43.27 27.19 -22.11
CA SER A 280 43.16 28.63 -21.81
C SER A 280 44.49 29.40 -21.90
N HIS A 281 45.58 28.73 -22.25
CA HIS A 281 46.89 29.35 -22.48
C HIS A 281 47.30 29.10 -23.93
N ASP A 282 48.06 30.03 -24.52
CA ASP A 282 48.49 29.98 -25.91
C ASP A 282 49.62 28.96 -26.11
N THR A 283 49.25 27.69 -25.94
CA THR A 283 50.06 26.48 -26.10
C THR A 283 49.77 25.86 -27.46
N GLU A 284 50.67 25.03 -27.99
CA GLU A 284 50.38 24.30 -29.22
C GLU A 284 49.11 23.42 -29.08
N GLU A 285 48.88 22.90 -27.87
CA GLU A 285 47.71 22.11 -27.47
C GLU A 285 46.40 22.90 -27.57
N SER A 286 46.41 24.19 -27.25
CA SER A 286 45.23 25.05 -27.40
C SER A 286 44.85 25.26 -28.87
N GLN A 287 45.82 25.24 -29.79
CA GLN A 287 45.62 25.39 -31.22
C GLN A 287 45.27 24.06 -31.92
N LYS A 288 45.45 22.92 -31.25
CA LYS A 288 45.12 21.58 -31.76
C LYS A 288 43.64 21.24 -31.52
N VAL A 289 42.97 20.71 -32.54
CA VAL A 289 41.59 20.17 -32.44
C VAL A 289 41.59 18.73 -31.88
N ILE A 290 42.72 18.03 -31.99
CA ILE A 290 42.90 16.65 -31.54
C ILE A 290 43.98 16.60 -30.46
N PHE A 291 43.64 16.07 -29.29
CA PHE A 291 44.58 15.76 -28.22
C PHE A 291 44.83 14.27 -28.13
N LYS A 292 46.10 13.86 -28.01
CA LYS A 292 46.51 12.46 -27.91
C LYS A 292 47.00 12.17 -26.50
N THR A 293 46.46 11.14 -25.85
CA THR A 293 46.99 10.63 -24.59
C THR A 293 47.68 9.27 -24.79
N THR A 294 48.78 9.07 -24.08
CA THR A 294 49.60 7.83 -24.11
C THR A 294 49.34 6.92 -22.91
N THR A 295 48.36 7.25 -22.05
CA THR A 295 47.98 6.48 -20.87
C THR A 295 47.05 5.33 -21.24
N ASN A 296 47.61 4.12 -21.35
CA ASN A 296 46.88 2.87 -21.66
C ASN A 296 46.01 2.33 -20.50
N ASN A 297 45.52 3.17 -19.59
CA ASN A 297 44.56 2.75 -18.57
C ASN A 297 43.15 2.82 -19.15
N GLU A 298 42.58 1.66 -19.49
CA GLU A 298 41.20 1.53 -19.96
C GLU A 298 40.15 1.86 -18.87
N ASP A 299 40.54 1.91 -17.59
CA ASP A 299 39.64 1.99 -16.42
C ASP A 299 39.40 3.43 -15.88
N LEU A 300 39.50 4.47 -16.70
CA LEU A 300 39.38 5.88 -16.25
C LEU A 300 38.36 6.75 -17.01
N LEU A 301 37.41 6.11 -17.71
CA LEU A 301 36.29 6.76 -18.42
C LEU A 301 34.97 6.02 -18.18
#